data_AF-A0A6A4K9B1-F1
#
_entry.id   AF-A0A6A4K9B1-F1
#
_cell.length_a   1.000
_cell.length_b   1.000
_cell.length_c   1.000
_cell.angle_alpha   90.00
_cell.angle_beta   90.00
_cell.angle_gamma   90.00
#
_symmetry.space_group_name_H-M   'P 1'
#
loop_
_entity.id
_entity.type
_entity.pdbx_description
1 polymer ?
#
loop_
_entity_poly.entity_id
_entity_poly.type
_entity_poly.pdbx_seq_one_letter_code
_entity_poly.pdbx_strand_id
1 'polypeptide(L)'
;MLRKVLVIFVTLGALSYLCTLYYYSLLSQDRLHSPVGTHGEIKSPHRTTVHIVGKAAIADFLWFHILEGTVIEEANGFYRTGSIESDRFTFKFLSGPGYIQTTIPRNIEYLVLILNGRSDDKKQAALLWLDYLNVLTNLKGVGIVLLGDEQCQNDWILKYMRKHGGIIDVLFVVYDWKLVDNEDIFQWPLGVATYRGFPVVKDVSVDDSPRKHLCNFVGTVYKNSSRSRLKQLVEDGQFPFNCVSHVRLKWLANEPTESLQKYINILENSDFTLCPVGRNTECYRIYEALSFGSIPVIEDVRTDGQCSSPLRLLKEYNAPFVYLDNWDLLSSSLGNLTDTRGQVAKLRNQNILWYKSFKLWIRGKFIRVLENKFLFQSGA
;
A
#
# COMPACT_ATOMS: atom_id res chain seq x y z
N MET A 1 -26.72 25.11 -32.34
CA MET A 1 -26.75 24.41 -31.03
C MET A 1 -25.37 24.02 -30.51
N LEU A 2 -24.43 23.53 -31.33
CA LEU A 2 -23.10 23.07 -30.88
C LEU A 2 -22.21 24.15 -30.21
N ARG A 3 -22.28 25.42 -30.61
CA ARG A 3 -21.46 26.49 -30.01
C ARG A 3 -21.81 26.81 -28.55
N LYS A 4 -23.04 26.55 -28.10
CA LYS A 4 -23.47 26.81 -26.71
C LYS A 4 -23.03 25.68 -25.76
N VAL A 5 -22.91 24.45 -26.24
CA VAL A 5 -22.48 23.29 -25.43
C VAL A 5 -20.97 23.35 -25.14
N LEU A 6 -20.16 23.78 -26.12
CA LEU A 6 -18.70 23.91 -25.94
C LEU A 6 -18.34 24.98 -24.91
N VAL A 7 -19.08 26.09 -24.87
CA VAL A 7 -18.86 27.17 -23.88
C VAL A 7 -19.19 26.68 -22.47
N ILE A 8 -20.25 25.88 -22.29
CA ILE A 8 -20.65 25.35 -20.98
C ILE A 8 -19.59 24.38 -20.42
N PHE A 9 -19.02 23.49 -21.24
CA PHE A 9 -17.96 22.58 -20.81
C PHE A 9 -16.64 23.29 -20.48
N VAL A 10 -16.27 24.32 -21.24
CA VAL A 10 -15.08 25.14 -20.95
C VAL A 10 -15.29 25.95 -19.65
N THR A 11 -16.49 26.47 -19.40
CA THR A 11 -16.78 27.17 -18.14
C THR A 11 -16.80 26.26 -16.92
N LEU A 12 -17.32 25.03 -17.02
CA LEU A 12 -17.33 24.07 -15.92
C LEU A 12 -15.91 23.56 -15.57
N GLY A 13 -15.06 23.33 -16.58
CA GLY A 13 -13.66 22.97 -16.37
C GLY A 13 -12.84 24.09 -15.75
N ALA A 14 -13.08 25.35 -16.16
CA ALA A 14 -12.42 26.52 -15.59
C ALA A 14 -12.85 26.79 -14.13
N LEU A 15 -14.14 26.58 -13.80
CA LEU A 15 -14.64 26.71 -12.43
C LEU A 15 -14.06 25.65 -11.48
N SER A 16 -13.90 24.40 -11.94
CA SER A 16 -13.24 23.33 -11.17
C SER A 16 -11.76 23.64 -10.88
N TYR A 17 -11.04 24.16 -11.87
CA TYR A 17 -9.63 24.55 -11.71
C TYR A 17 -9.48 25.78 -10.81
N LEU A 18 -10.37 26.76 -10.93
CA LEU A 18 -10.40 27.94 -10.05
C LEU A 18 -10.79 27.59 -8.61
N CYS A 19 -11.72 26.66 -8.38
CA CYS A 19 -12.03 26.16 -7.05
C CYS A 19 -10.86 25.40 -6.43
N THR A 20 -10.08 24.67 -7.22
CA THR A 20 -8.89 23.96 -6.74
C THR A 20 -7.78 24.97 -6.39
N LEU A 21 -7.55 25.97 -7.23
CA LEU A 21 -6.59 27.05 -6.94
C LEU A 21 -7.01 27.91 -5.75
N TYR A 22 -8.32 28.18 -5.58
CA TYR A 22 -8.85 28.91 -4.42
C TYR A 22 -8.76 28.09 -3.13
N TYR A 23 -8.97 26.76 -3.20
CA TYR A 23 -8.74 25.85 -2.08
C TYR A 23 -7.25 25.81 -1.68
N TYR A 24 -6.33 25.80 -2.65
CA TYR A 24 -4.89 25.92 -2.40
C TYR A 24 -4.49 27.32 -1.91
N SER A 25 -5.17 28.40 -2.36
CA SER A 25 -4.89 29.75 -1.88
C SER A 25 -5.38 29.95 -0.45
N LEU A 26 -6.54 29.39 -0.08
CA LEU A 26 -7.05 29.36 1.30
C LEU A 26 -6.12 28.56 2.22
N LEU A 27 -5.66 27.38 1.80
CA LEU A 27 -4.65 26.58 2.52
C LEU A 27 -3.27 27.27 2.63
N SER A 28 -3.01 28.27 1.79
CA SER A 28 -1.77 29.07 1.82
C SER A 28 -1.92 30.37 2.62
N GLN A 29 -3.12 30.97 2.65
CA GLN A 29 -3.41 32.20 3.39
C GLN A 29 -3.63 31.94 4.89
N ASP A 30 -4.09 30.75 5.28
CA ASP A 30 -4.10 30.33 6.70
C ASP A 30 -2.68 30.19 7.31
N ARG A 31 -1.62 30.34 6.49
CA ARG A 31 -0.22 30.32 6.95
C ARG A 31 0.47 31.67 7.06
N LEU A 32 -0.19 32.79 6.71
CA LEU A 32 0.38 34.12 6.88
C LEU A 32 -0.72 35.10 7.32
N HIS A 33 -0.96 35.18 8.63
CA HIS A 33 -1.15 36.40 9.42
C HIS A 33 -1.74 36.06 10.79
N SER A 34 -0.87 35.88 11.79
CA SER A 34 -1.24 36.17 13.19
C SER A 34 -0.54 37.46 13.60
N PRO A 35 -1.25 38.45 14.17
CA PRO A 35 -0.62 39.64 14.69
C PRO A 35 0.17 39.29 15.96
N VAL A 36 1.36 39.88 16.07
CA VAL A 36 2.23 39.78 17.24
C VAL A 36 1.49 40.32 18.46
N GLY A 37 1.16 39.41 19.38
CA GLY A 37 0.57 39.70 20.68
C GLY A 37 1.32 38.92 21.76
N THR A 38 2.04 39.66 22.59
CA THR A 38 2.53 39.37 23.96
C THR A 38 2.69 37.89 24.41
N HIS A 39 3.93 37.54 24.72
CA HIS A 39 4.42 36.34 25.41
C HIS A 39 3.41 35.64 26.34
N GLY A 40 2.84 34.54 25.85
CA GLY A 40 2.43 33.39 26.65
C GLY A 40 3.11 32.16 26.05
N GLU A 41 3.75 31.32 26.87
CA GLU A 41 4.28 30.03 26.43
C GLU A 41 3.16 29.21 25.79
N ILE A 42 3.20 29.04 24.47
CA ILE A 42 2.34 28.07 23.77
C ILE A 42 2.84 26.69 24.19
N LYS A 43 2.24 26.11 25.24
CA LYS A 43 2.42 24.68 25.55
C LYS A 43 2.08 23.91 24.28
N SER A 44 3.05 23.16 23.74
CA SER A 44 2.77 22.28 22.62
C SER A 44 1.63 21.32 23.03
N PRO A 45 0.64 21.07 22.16
CA PRO A 45 -0.44 20.16 22.49
C PRO A 45 0.14 18.80 22.89
N HIS A 46 -0.36 18.24 23.99
CA HIS A 46 0.09 16.93 24.48
C HIS A 46 -0.20 15.87 23.43
N ARG A 47 0.86 15.26 22.88
CA ARG A 47 0.74 14.18 21.88
C ARG A 47 0.60 12.83 22.56
N THR A 48 -0.36 12.04 22.10
CA THR A 48 -0.55 10.67 22.57
C THR A 48 0.51 9.76 21.95
N THR A 49 1.19 8.95 22.77
CA THR A 49 2.19 8.00 22.24
C THR A 49 1.50 6.71 21.79
N VAL A 50 1.69 6.34 20.52
CA VAL A 50 1.22 5.08 19.95
C VAL A 50 2.42 4.21 19.61
N HIS A 51 2.51 3.04 20.24
CA HIS A 51 3.54 2.06 19.93
C HIS A 51 3.12 1.24 18.72
N ILE A 52 3.97 1.13 17.71
CA ILE A 52 3.77 0.27 16.54
C ILE A 52 4.75 -0.89 16.65
N VAL A 53 4.25 -2.11 16.85
CA VAL A 53 5.08 -3.31 16.99
C VAL A 53 5.00 -4.16 15.74
N GLY A 54 6.12 -4.28 15.02
CA GLY A 54 6.21 -4.94 13.72
C GLY A 54 6.58 -6.43 13.80
N LYS A 55 5.62 -7.34 13.59
CA LYS A 55 5.85 -8.81 13.57
C LYS A 55 5.56 -9.46 12.22
N ALA A 56 5.36 -8.67 11.18
CA ALA A 56 5.20 -9.10 9.80
C ALA A 56 5.93 -8.14 8.86
N ALA A 57 6.32 -8.61 7.67
CA ALA A 57 7.03 -7.81 6.67
C ALA A 57 6.29 -6.52 6.27
N ILE A 58 4.96 -6.54 6.29
CA ILE A 58 4.12 -5.37 5.99
C ILE A 58 4.35 -4.21 6.99
N ALA A 59 4.99 -4.47 8.13
CA ALA A 59 5.40 -3.43 9.09
C ALA A 59 6.38 -2.44 8.47
N ASP A 60 7.35 -2.93 7.70
CA ASP A 60 8.32 -2.08 7.02
C ASP A 60 7.64 -1.26 5.92
N PHE A 61 6.62 -1.79 5.25
CA PHE A 61 5.84 -1.02 4.29
C PHE A 61 5.08 0.13 4.98
N LEU A 62 4.36 -0.16 6.08
CA LEU A 62 3.68 0.87 6.85
C LEU A 62 4.66 1.94 7.35
N TRP A 63 5.79 1.53 7.94
CA TRP A 63 6.72 2.46 8.57
C TRP A 63 7.48 3.31 7.54
N PHE A 64 8.13 2.66 6.55
CA PHE A 64 9.03 3.36 5.64
C PHE A 64 8.34 3.96 4.42
N HIS A 65 7.28 3.33 3.91
CA HIS A 65 6.65 3.76 2.66
C HIS A 65 5.42 4.64 2.90
N ILE A 66 4.66 4.39 3.98
CA ILE A 66 3.43 5.14 4.28
C ILE A 66 3.69 6.25 5.29
N LEU A 67 4.29 5.95 6.45
CA LEU A 67 4.60 6.95 7.47
C LEU A 67 5.89 7.73 7.20
N GLU A 68 6.72 7.23 6.29
CA GLU A 68 8.02 7.81 5.89
C GLU A 68 9.01 7.93 7.07
N GLY A 69 8.96 6.96 7.97
CA GLY A 69 9.84 6.86 9.12
C GLY A 69 11.27 6.48 8.78
N THR A 70 12.13 6.65 9.77
CA THR A 70 13.47 6.07 9.79
C THR A 70 13.60 5.16 11.01
N VAL A 71 14.64 4.33 11.02
CA VAL A 71 14.95 3.49 12.18
C VAL A 71 16.42 3.61 12.56
N ILE A 72 16.69 3.39 13.83
CA ILE A 72 18.01 3.10 14.39
C ILE A 72 18.07 1.58 14.56
N GLU A 73 19.15 0.98 14.07
CA GLU A 73 19.39 -0.46 14.20
C GLU A 73 20.44 -0.73 15.27
N GLU A 74 20.14 -1.66 16.17
CA GLU A 74 21.06 -2.11 17.21
C GLU A 74 21.26 -3.62 17.10
N ALA A 75 22.45 -4.10 17.49
CA ALA A 75 22.84 -5.50 17.45
C ALA A 75 22.55 -6.16 16.07
N ASN A 76 23.03 -5.53 15.00
CA ASN A 76 22.86 -5.98 13.61
C ASN A 76 21.38 -6.18 13.21
N GLY A 77 20.52 -5.22 13.58
CA GLY A 77 19.10 -5.23 13.26
C GLY A 77 18.25 -6.15 14.15
N PHE A 78 18.84 -6.68 15.24
CA PHE A 78 18.09 -7.46 16.22
C PHE A 78 17.01 -6.61 16.90
N TYR A 79 17.33 -5.34 17.16
CA TYR A 79 16.37 -4.30 17.55
C TYR A 79 16.39 -3.19 16.50
N ARG A 80 15.20 -2.81 16.02
CA ARG A 80 15.00 -1.67 15.12
C ARG A 80 13.97 -0.74 15.76
N THR A 81 14.38 0.48 16.08
CA THR A 81 13.52 1.48 16.72
C THR A 81 13.34 2.70 15.86
N GLY A 82 12.15 3.29 15.86
CA GLY A 82 11.87 4.53 15.12
C GLY A 82 10.92 5.43 15.88
N SER A 83 10.96 6.73 15.58
CA SER A 83 10.02 7.71 16.15
C SER A 83 9.62 8.72 15.10
N ILE A 84 8.33 8.98 14.96
CA ILE A 84 7.78 10.02 14.09
C ILE A 84 6.73 10.80 14.86
N GLU A 85 6.76 12.12 14.73
CA GLU A 85 5.71 12.99 15.24
C GLU A 85 4.68 13.27 14.15
N SER A 86 3.42 13.28 14.56
CA SER A 86 2.27 13.81 13.82
C SER A 86 1.55 14.81 14.72
N ASP A 87 0.44 15.39 14.27
CA ASP A 87 -0.24 16.46 15.00
C ASP A 87 -0.68 16.01 16.40
N ARG A 88 -1.40 14.88 16.48
CA ARG A 88 -1.93 14.33 17.75
C ARG A 88 -1.14 13.15 18.32
N PHE A 89 -0.28 12.53 17.52
CA PHE A 89 0.41 11.30 17.89
C PHE A 89 1.93 11.43 17.83
N THR A 90 2.59 10.73 18.74
CA THR A 90 3.99 10.32 18.60
C THR A 90 4.00 8.81 18.34
N PHE A 91 4.36 8.40 17.13
CA PHE A 91 4.49 6.98 16.80
C PHE A 91 5.87 6.47 17.20
N LYS A 92 5.92 5.40 18.00
CA LYS A 92 7.14 4.69 18.38
C LYS A 92 7.16 3.33 17.72
N PHE A 93 8.03 3.12 16.75
CA PHE A 93 8.15 1.86 16.03
C PHE A 93 9.15 0.94 16.69
N LEU A 94 8.75 -0.32 16.91
CA LEU A 94 9.55 -1.39 17.48
C LEU A 94 9.46 -2.60 16.53
N SER A 95 10.58 -2.97 15.91
CA SER A 95 10.63 -4.10 14.97
C SER A 95 11.94 -4.87 15.11
N GLY A 96 11.95 -6.09 14.59
CA GLY A 96 13.09 -7.00 14.67
C GLY A 96 12.84 -8.23 15.56
N PRO A 97 13.76 -9.21 15.53
CA PRO A 97 13.65 -10.43 16.31
C PRO A 97 13.67 -10.21 17.83
N GLY A 98 14.37 -9.18 18.31
CA GLY A 98 14.53 -8.89 19.73
C GLY A 98 13.28 -8.35 20.41
N TYR A 99 12.35 -7.74 19.67
CA TYR A 99 11.05 -7.33 20.21
C TYR A 99 10.07 -8.51 20.20
N ILE A 100 9.96 -9.14 21.37
CA ILE A 100 8.99 -10.17 21.72
C ILE A 100 8.08 -9.63 22.83
N GLN A 101 7.06 -10.40 23.19
CA GLN A 101 6.07 -10.02 24.21
C GLN A 101 6.73 -9.50 25.49
N THR A 102 7.78 -10.16 25.96
CA THR A 102 8.46 -9.84 27.22
C THR A 102 9.47 -8.70 27.14
N THR A 103 9.83 -8.22 25.94
CA THR A 103 10.85 -7.17 25.74
C THR A 103 10.28 -5.85 25.24
N ILE A 104 8.99 -5.80 24.88
CA ILE A 104 8.30 -4.53 24.64
C ILE A 104 7.98 -3.81 25.96
N PRO A 105 7.83 -2.47 25.97
CA PRO A 105 7.43 -1.73 27.16
C PRO A 105 6.12 -2.25 27.76
N ARG A 106 6.04 -2.35 29.10
CA ARG A 106 4.85 -2.87 29.80
C ARG A 106 3.76 -1.83 30.04
N ASN A 107 4.11 -0.55 30.01
CA ASN A 107 3.22 0.58 30.25
C ASN A 107 2.67 1.19 28.95
N ILE A 108 2.52 0.38 27.90
CA ILE A 108 1.93 0.83 26.64
C ILE A 108 0.44 1.11 26.84
N GLU A 109 0.01 2.33 26.50
CA GLU A 109 -1.40 2.70 26.51
C GLU A 109 -2.07 2.49 25.15
N TYR A 110 -1.39 2.85 24.06
CA TYR A 110 -1.92 2.69 22.71
C TYR A 110 -0.97 1.88 21.85
N LEU A 111 -1.48 0.81 21.26
CA LEU A 111 -0.71 -0.16 20.50
C LEU A 111 -1.31 -0.36 19.11
N VAL A 112 -0.45 -0.35 18.10
CA VAL A 112 -0.73 -0.93 16.79
C VAL A 112 0.19 -2.13 16.59
N LEU A 113 -0.39 -3.32 16.47
CA LEU A 113 0.36 -4.55 16.30
C LEU A 113 0.23 -5.04 14.86
N ILE A 114 1.36 -5.34 14.23
CA ILE A 114 1.41 -5.73 12.82
C ILE A 114 1.69 -7.23 12.73
N LEU A 115 0.68 -7.99 12.30
CA LEU A 115 0.63 -9.46 12.39
C LEU A 115 0.63 -10.13 11.03
N ASN A 116 1.03 -11.40 11.01
CA ASN A 116 1.01 -12.25 9.82
C ASN A 116 0.00 -13.38 10.01
N GLY A 117 -1.08 -13.37 9.24
CA GLY A 117 -2.12 -14.40 9.23
C GLY A 117 -2.12 -15.25 7.97
N ARG A 118 -1.05 -15.22 7.16
CA ARG A 118 -1.03 -15.82 5.82
C ARG A 118 -1.11 -17.35 5.81
N SER A 119 -0.58 -18.01 6.83
CA SER A 119 -0.53 -19.47 6.96
C SER A 119 -0.70 -19.88 8.42
N ASP A 120 -1.02 -21.14 8.67
CA ASP A 120 -1.38 -21.59 10.03
C ASP A 120 -0.25 -21.41 11.04
N ASP A 121 1.01 -21.64 10.67
CA ASP A 121 2.16 -21.36 11.54
C ASP A 121 2.26 -19.87 11.92
N LYS A 122 1.95 -18.98 10.97
CA LYS A 122 1.94 -17.52 11.21
C LYS A 122 0.74 -17.09 12.04
N LYS A 123 -0.43 -17.70 11.81
CA LYS A 123 -1.63 -17.52 12.64
C LYS A 123 -1.34 -17.90 14.09
N GLN A 124 -0.72 -19.06 14.34
CA GLN A 124 -0.35 -19.47 15.71
C GLN A 124 0.60 -18.47 16.38
N ALA A 125 1.63 -17.99 15.67
CA ALA A 125 2.51 -16.95 16.20
C ALA A 125 1.78 -15.62 16.48
N ALA A 126 0.81 -15.25 15.64
CA ALA A 126 -0.03 -14.08 15.84
C ALA A 126 -0.95 -14.21 17.07
N LEU A 127 -1.54 -15.39 17.30
CA LEU A 127 -2.38 -15.67 18.47
C LEU A 127 -1.60 -15.47 19.78
N LEU A 128 -0.34 -15.87 19.85
CA LEU A 128 0.51 -15.64 21.03
C LEU A 128 0.69 -14.15 21.36
N TRP A 129 0.65 -13.27 20.36
CA TRP A 129 0.67 -11.84 20.62
C TRP A 129 -0.69 -11.31 21.05
N LEU A 130 -1.77 -11.79 20.45
CA LEU A 130 -3.13 -11.41 20.82
C LEU A 130 -3.47 -11.81 22.26
N ASP A 131 -3.06 -13.01 22.68
CA ASP A 131 -3.28 -13.49 24.04
C ASP A 131 -2.46 -12.67 25.07
N TYR A 132 -1.27 -12.20 24.68
CA TYR A 132 -0.40 -11.38 25.53
C TYR A 132 -0.96 -9.96 25.77
N LEU A 133 -1.87 -9.46 24.93
CA LEU A 133 -2.46 -8.15 25.13
C LEU A 133 -3.16 -8.02 26.50
N ASN A 134 -3.73 -9.11 27.03
CA ASN A 134 -4.35 -9.13 28.36
C ASN A 134 -3.34 -8.91 29.51
N VAL A 135 -2.05 -9.09 29.25
CA VAL A 135 -0.96 -8.85 30.22
C VAL A 135 -0.58 -7.36 30.28
N LEU A 136 -0.86 -6.59 29.23
CA LEU A 136 -0.56 -5.17 29.16
C LEU A 136 -1.69 -4.36 29.82
N THR A 137 -1.64 -4.25 31.15
CA THR A 137 -2.71 -3.68 31.99
C THR A 137 -3.01 -2.20 31.76
N ASN A 138 -2.14 -1.47 31.07
CA ASN A 138 -2.31 -0.04 30.78
C ASN A 138 -2.95 0.22 29.41
N LEU A 139 -3.24 -0.82 28.61
CA LEU A 139 -3.82 -0.65 27.28
C LEU A 139 -5.18 0.05 27.35
N LYS A 140 -5.27 1.17 26.63
CA LYS A 140 -6.48 1.95 26.39
C LYS A 140 -6.99 1.75 24.97
N GLY A 141 -6.09 1.51 24.00
CA GLY A 141 -6.48 1.24 22.62
C GLY A 141 -5.53 0.30 21.87
N VAL A 142 -6.11 -0.59 21.06
CA VAL A 142 -5.40 -1.58 20.25
C VAL A 142 -5.90 -1.56 18.81
N GLY A 143 -4.98 -1.33 17.88
CA GLY A 143 -5.19 -1.51 16.44
C GLY A 143 -4.37 -2.68 15.92
N ILE A 144 -4.87 -3.39 14.92
CA ILE A 144 -4.12 -4.44 14.22
C ILE A 144 -3.94 -4.07 12.76
N VAL A 145 -2.74 -4.29 12.21
CA VAL A 145 -2.52 -4.39 10.76
C VAL A 145 -2.18 -5.84 10.43
N LEU A 146 -3.08 -6.53 9.77
CA LEU A 146 -2.97 -7.95 9.48
C LEU A 146 -2.56 -8.17 8.02
N LEU A 147 -1.39 -8.76 7.80
CA LEU A 147 -1.11 -9.44 6.54
C LEU A 147 -2.00 -10.69 6.45
N GLY A 148 -3.14 -10.57 5.79
CA GLY A 148 -4.18 -11.59 5.74
C GLY A 148 -3.81 -12.83 4.93
N ASP A 149 -4.69 -13.83 5.02
CA ASP A 149 -4.67 -15.02 4.18
C ASP A 149 -4.94 -14.66 2.71
N GLU A 150 -4.16 -15.21 1.77
CA GLU A 150 -4.32 -14.93 0.33
C GLU A 150 -5.67 -15.43 -0.23
N GLN A 151 -6.34 -16.35 0.48
CA GLN A 151 -7.71 -16.82 0.20
C GLN A 151 -8.77 -16.08 1.03
N CYS A 152 -8.37 -15.02 1.75
CA CYS A 152 -9.25 -14.12 2.49
C CYS A 152 -10.04 -14.80 3.63
N GLN A 153 -9.40 -15.76 4.29
CA GLN A 153 -9.91 -16.52 5.44
C GLN A 153 -9.36 -15.95 6.77
N ASN A 154 -9.96 -14.85 7.24
CA ASN A 154 -9.46 -14.11 8.40
C ASN A 154 -10.37 -14.19 9.63
N ASP A 155 -11.44 -15.00 9.59
CA ASP A 155 -12.49 -15.06 10.63
C ASP A 155 -11.97 -15.40 12.04
N TRP A 156 -10.81 -16.05 12.13
CA TRP A 156 -10.16 -16.39 13.40
C TRP A 156 -9.83 -15.17 14.28
N ILE A 157 -9.67 -13.98 13.68
CA ILE A 157 -9.37 -12.75 14.42
C ILE A 157 -10.62 -12.11 15.05
N LEU A 158 -11.82 -12.45 14.55
CA LEU A 158 -13.07 -11.77 14.92
C LEU A 158 -13.34 -11.83 16.42
N LYS A 159 -13.04 -12.96 17.08
CA LYS A 159 -13.24 -13.13 18.54
C LYS A 159 -12.43 -12.13 19.39
N TYR A 160 -11.39 -11.51 18.82
CA TYR A 160 -10.55 -10.53 19.52
C TYR A 160 -11.00 -9.08 19.26
N MET A 161 -11.91 -8.84 18.32
CA MET A 161 -12.47 -7.52 18.04
C MET A 161 -13.41 -7.06 19.17
N ARG A 162 -13.39 -5.78 19.51
CA ARG A 162 -14.22 -5.21 20.58
C ARG A 162 -15.72 -5.43 20.36
N LYS A 163 -16.18 -5.33 19.11
CA LYS A 163 -17.57 -5.65 18.70
C LYS A 163 -18.01 -7.08 19.01
N HIS A 164 -17.06 -8.00 19.23
CA HIS A 164 -17.29 -9.39 19.58
C HIS A 164 -16.84 -9.73 21.00
N GLY A 165 -16.68 -8.72 21.88
CA GLY A 165 -16.28 -8.90 23.27
C GLY A 165 -14.77 -9.00 23.50
N GLY A 166 -13.95 -8.77 22.47
CA GLY A 166 -12.50 -8.67 22.59
C GLY A 166 -12.01 -7.25 22.91
N ILE A 167 -10.74 -6.99 22.61
CA ILE A 167 -10.04 -5.73 22.99
C ILE A 167 -9.50 -4.95 21.79
N ILE A 168 -9.56 -5.49 20.58
CA ILE A 168 -9.10 -4.81 19.37
C ILE A 168 -10.15 -3.79 18.93
N ASP A 169 -9.76 -2.52 18.89
CA ASP A 169 -10.61 -1.39 18.48
C ASP A 169 -10.75 -1.27 16.97
N VAL A 170 -9.70 -1.66 16.24
CA VAL A 170 -9.67 -1.54 14.78
C VAL A 170 -8.74 -2.56 14.14
N LEU A 171 -9.16 -3.06 12.98
CA LEU A 171 -8.41 -3.97 12.15
C LEU A 171 -8.22 -3.37 10.74
N PHE A 172 -6.98 -3.28 10.32
CA PHE A 172 -6.59 -3.06 8.92
C PHE A 172 -6.14 -4.40 8.34
N VAL A 173 -6.81 -4.91 7.31
CA VAL A 173 -6.51 -6.24 6.73
C VAL A 173 -6.02 -6.12 5.30
N VAL A 174 -4.90 -6.79 5.00
CA VAL A 174 -4.38 -6.94 3.64
C VAL A 174 -5.21 -7.97 2.88
N TYR A 175 -5.44 -7.68 1.60
CA TYR A 175 -6.39 -8.34 0.71
C TYR A 175 -7.84 -7.99 0.99
N ASP A 176 -8.69 -8.20 -0.01
CA ASP A 176 -10.11 -7.97 0.14
C ASP A 176 -10.75 -8.97 1.12
N TRP A 177 -11.74 -8.54 1.87
CA TRP A 177 -12.49 -9.42 2.76
C TRP A 177 -13.90 -8.89 2.92
N LYS A 178 -14.89 -9.80 2.87
CA LYS A 178 -16.32 -9.48 2.91
C LYS A 178 -16.76 -8.71 4.16
N LEU A 179 -15.98 -8.80 5.24
CA LEU A 179 -16.29 -8.15 6.52
C LEU A 179 -15.65 -6.76 6.67
N VAL A 180 -14.98 -6.24 5.64
CA VAL A 180 -14.55 -4.83 5.64
C VAL A 180 -15.78 -3.94 5.63
N ASP A 181 -16.00 -3.22 6.74
CA ASP A 181 -17.15 -2.34 6.96
C ASP A 181 -16.79 -0.85 6.92
N ASN A 182 -15.50 -0.50 6.89
CA ASN A 182 -14.98 0.87 7.03
C ASN A 182 -15.41 1.57 8.34
N GLU A 183 -15.72 0.79 9.38
CA GLU A 183 -16.03 1.28 10.72
C GLU A 183 -15.03 0.73 11.74
N ASP A 184 -14.92 -0.59 11.82
CA ASP A 184 -13.99 -1.32 12.70
C ASP A 184 -12.98 -2.13 11.89
N ILE A 185 -13.33 -2.50 10.66
CA ILE A 185 -12.51 -3.31 9.77
C ILE A 185 -12.31 -2.54 8.45
N PHE A 186 -11.04 -2.27 8.13
CA PHE A 186 -10.61 -1.51 6.96
C PHE A 186 -9.70 -2.37 6.08
N GLN A 187 -9.77 -2.19 4.76
CA GLN A 187 -8.81 -2.80 3.85
C GLN A 187 -7.47 -2.02 3.88
N TRP A 188 -6.36 -2.76 3.82
CA TRP A 188 -5.00 -2.24 3.77
C TRP A 188 -4.29 -2.70 2.49
N PRO A 189 -3.50 -1.84 1.83
CA PRO A 189 -2.74 -2.25 0.64
C PRO A 189 -1.61 -3.22 1.01
N LEU A 190 -1.35 -4.19 0.15
CA LEU A 190 -0.23 -5.13 0.30
C LEU A 190 1.14 -4.44 0.20
N GLY A 191 1.26 -3.37 -0.60
CA GLY A 191 2.51 -2.64 -0.78
C GLY A 191 3.57 -3.43 -1.54
N VAL A 192 4.84 -3.09 -1.31
CA VAL A 192 6.01 -3.73 -1.97
C VAL A 192 6.60 -4.85 -1.12
N ALA A 193 7.39 -5.75 -1.71
CA ALA A 193 8.02 -6.86 -0.98
C ALA A 193 9.25 -6.42 -0.16
N THR A 194 9.03 -5.65 0.91
CA THR A 194 10.10 -5.16 1.81
C THR A 194 10.98 -6.28 2.38
N TYR A 195 10.40 -7.46 2.66
CA TYR A 195 11.17 -8.64 3.12
C TYR A 195 12.18 -9.18 2.10
N ARG A 196 12.09 -8.74 0.83
CA ARG A 196 13.06 -9.03 -0.23
C ARG A 196 14.03 -7.88 -0.47
N GLY A 197 14.04 -6.87 0.39
CA GLY A 197 14.89 -5.70 0.27
C GLY A 197 14.42 -4.70 -0.79
N PHE A 198 13.15 -4.75 -1.23
CA PHE A 198 12.65 -3.77 -2.20
C PHE A 198 12.76 -2.35 -1.61
N PRO A 199 13.37 -1.39 -2.34
CA PRO A 199 13.76 -0.11 -1.76
C PRO A 199 12.59 0.86 -1.60
N VAL A 200 12.79 1.87 -0.75
CA VAL A 200 11.95 3.07 -0.73
C VAL A 200 12.39 4.00 -1.87
N VAL A 201 11.47 4.32 -2.77
CA VAL A 201 11.70 5.26 -3.87
C VAL A 201 10.95 6.57 -3.58
N LYS A 202 11.66 7.70 -3.46
CA LYS A 202 11.10 8.99 -3.04
C LYS A 202 10.83 9.97 -4.20
N ASP A 203 11.69 9.96 -5.22
CA ASP A 203 11.67 10.96 -6.30
C ASP A 203 11.70 10.29 -7.67
N VAL A 204 10.57 9.71 -8.06
CA VAL A 204 10.39 9.19 -9.42
C VAL A 204 10.07 10.36 -10.33
N SER A 205 11.09 10.87 -11.02
CA SER A 205 10.92 11.73 -12.19
C SER A 205 11.09 10.84 -13.42
N VAL A 206 10.06 10.74 -14.25
CA VAL A 206 10.19 10.10 -15.56
C VAL A 206 9.97 11.16 -16.61
N ASP A 207 10.87 11.20 -17.59
CA ASP A 207 10.68 12.04 -18.77
C ASP A 207 9.63 11.43 -19.70
N ASP A 208 9.24 12.16 -20.73
CA ASP A 208 8.26 11.68 -21.72
C ASP A 208 8.90 10.77 -22.78
N SER A 209 10.18 10.39 -22.63
CA SER A 209 10.88 9.57 -23.61
C SER A 209 10.36 8.12 -23.59
N PRO A 210 10.40 7.42 -24.75
CA PRO A 210 10.14 5.99 -24.80
C PRO A 210 11.15 5.23 -23.96
N ARG A 211 10.68 4.26 -23.17
CA ARG A 211 11.56 3.38 -22.42
C ARG A 211 12.15 2.29 -23.31
N LYS A 212 13.25 1.68 -22.86
CA LYS A 212 13.97 0.63 -23.61
C LYS A 212 13.06 -0.56 -23.98
N HIS A 213 12.11 -0.90 -23.11
CA HIS A 213 11.16 -1.98 -23.31
C HIS A 213 9.74 -1.45 -23.20
N LEU A 214 8.83 -1.94 -24.05
CA LEU A 214 7.42 -1.58 -23.91
C LEU A 214 6.84 -2.24 -22.67
N CYS A 215 7.10 -3.53 -22.45
CA CYS A 215 6.59 -4.21 -21.27
C CYS A 215 7.57 -5.18 -20.62
N ASN A 216 7.27 -5.59 -19.39
CA ASN A 216 8.04 -6.63 -18.72
C ASN A 216 7.18 -7.58 -17.90
N PHE A 217 7.70 -8.79 -17.71
CA PHE A 217 7.20 -9.75 -16.73
C PHE A 217 8.36 -10.40 -16.00
N VAL A 218 8.43 -10.18 -14.69
CA VAL A 218 9.37 -10.88 -13.79
C VAL A 218 8.59 -11.64 -12.73
N GLY A 219 8.85 -12.94 -12.59
CA GLY A 219 8.14 -13.74 -11.58
C GLY A 219 8.30 -15.26 -11.66
N THR A 220 7.69 -15.94 -10.70
CA THR A 220 7.59 -17.40 -10.72
C THR A 220 6.42 -17.85 -11.58
N VAL A 221 6.65 -18.76 -12.52
CA VAL A 221 5.64 -19.36 -13.38
C VAL A 221 5.34 -20.78 -12.91
N TYR A 222 4.08 -21.02 -12.57
CA TYR A 222 3.59 -22.35 -12.21
C TYR A 222 2.92 -22.99 -13.42
N LYS A 223 2.99 -24.33 -13.53
CA LYS A 223 2.25 -25.06 -14.56
C LYS A 223 0.75 -24.79 -14.42
N ASN A 224 0.03 -24.74 -15.55
CA ASN A 224 -1.42 -24.55 -15.60
C ASN A 224 -1.89 -23.31 -14.83
N SER A 225 -1.12 -22.22 -14.91
CA SER A 225 -1.46 -20.94 -14.30
C SER A 225 -1.60 -19.85 -15.35
N SER A 226 -2.29 -18.77 -15.03
CA SER A 226 -2.36 -17.61 -15.92
C SER A 226 -0.98 -17.06 -16.30
N ARG A 227 0.00 -17.15 -15.38
CA ARG A 227 1.40 -16.80 -15.64
C ARG A 227 2.04 -17.65 -16.74
N SER A 228 1.63 -18.90 -16.88
CA SER A 228 2.12 -19.77 -17.96
C SER A 228 1.53 -19.38 -19.31
N ARG A 229 0.25 -18.96 -19.35
CA ARG A 229 -0.39 -18.40 -20.54
C ARG A 229 0.26 -17.08 -20.95
N LEU A 230 0.49 -16.17 -20.00
CA LEU A 230 1.19 -14.92 -20.24
C LEU A 230 2.61 -15.16 -20.78
N LYS A 231 3.37 -16.05 -20.15
CA LYS A 231 4.72 -16.41 -20.60
C LYS A 231 4.68 -16.91 -22.04
N GLN A 232 3.75 -17.81 -22.36
CA GLN A 232 3.56 -18.29 -23.72
C GLN A 232 3.29 -17.11 -24.66
N LEU A 233 2.29 -16.27 -24.39
CA LEU A 233 1.96 -15.13 -25.23
C LEU A 233 3.13 -14.17 -25.48
N VAL A 234 3.93 -13.83 -24.46
CA VAL A 234 5.02 -12.85 -24.57
C VAL A 234 6.28 -13.45 -25.20
N GLU A 235 6.51 -14.76 -25.03
CA GLU A 235 7.68 -15.45 -25.60
C GLU A 235 7.37 -16.11 -26.95
N ASP A 236 6.09 -16.24 -27.31
CA ASP A 236 5.66 -16.63 -28.64
C ASP A 236 6.10 -15.51 -29.61
N GLY A 237 6.91 -15.86 -30.62
CA GLY A 237 7.50 -14.91 -31.57
C GLY A 237 6.50 -14.14 -32.46
N GLN A 238 5.21 -14.23 -32.17
CA GLN A 238 4.13 -13.48 -32.82
C GLN A 238 3.67 -12.25 -32.01
N PHE A 239 4.15 -12.08 -30.77
CA PHE A 239 3.81 -10.91 -29.98
C PHE A 239 4.47 -9.65 -30.56
N PRO A 240 3.70 -8.61 -30.93
CA PRO A 240 4.22 -7.52 -31.75
C PRO A 240 5.04 -6.49 -30.96
N PHE A 241 5.18 -6.66 -29.64
CA PHE A 241 5.81 -5.67 -28.76
C PHE A 241 7.11 -6.17 -28.13
N ASN A 242 8.08 -5.27 -28.00
CA ASN A 242 9.34 -5.52 -27.28
C ASN A 242 9.07 -5.64 -25.78
N CYS A 243 9.04 -6.86 -25.27
CA CYS A 243 8.86 -7.13 -23.85
C CYS A 243 9.92 -8.06 -23.26
N VAL A 244 10.31 -7.79 -22.02
CA VAL A 244 11.32 -8.57 -21.31
C VAL A 244 10.65 -9.53 -20.33
N SER A 245 10.96 -10.81 -20.45
CA SER A 245 10.51 -11.86 -19.54
C SER A 245 11.69 -12.43 -18.76
N HIS A 246 11.60 -12.41 -17.43
CA HIS A 246 12.51 -13.16 -16.55
C HIS A 246 11.71 -14.03 -15.59
N VAL A 247 11.65 -15.31 -15.91
CA VAL A 247 10.85 -16.27 -15.17
C VAL A 247 11.70 -17.25 -14.39
N ARG A 248 11.17 -17.71 -13.26
CA ARG A 248 11.71 -18.85 -12.50
C ARG A 248 10.65 -19.91 -12.30
N LEU A 249 11.06 -21.17 -12.25
CA LEU A 249 10.15 -22.31 -12.05
C LEU A 249 9.79 -22.54 -10.57
N LYS A 250 10.63 -22.05 -9.65
CA LYS A 250 10.43 -22.19 -8.20
C LYS A 250 10.41 -20.83 -7.52
N TRP A 251 9.60 -20.71 -6.47
CA TRP A 251 9.59 -19.52 -5.63
C TRP A 251 10.69 -19.63 -4.56
N LEU A 252 11.35 -18.51 -4.28
CA LEU A 252 12.40 -18.39 -3.26
C LEU A 252 11.97 -17.37 -2.22
N ALA A 253 12.27 -17.60 -0.94
CA ALA A 253 11.93 -16.64 0.12
C ALA A 253 12.73 -15.35 -0.03
N ASN A 254 14.05 -15.49 -0.13
CA ASN A 254 15.00 -14.38 -0.25
C ASN A 254 15.31 -14.11 -1.73
N GLU A 255 15.51 -12.83 -2.06
CA GLU A 255 15.92 -12.38 -3.39
C GLU A 255 17.41 -12.00 -3.33
N PRO A 256 18.28 -12.60 -4.16
CA PRO A 256 19.68 -12.17 -4.24
C PRO A 256 19.80 -10.71 -4.70
N THR A 257 20.80 -9.98 -4.19
CA THR A 257 21.02 -8.56 -4.51
C THR A 257 21.10 -8.30 -6.02
N GLU A 258 21.83 -9.13 -6.76
CA GLU A 258 21.95 -9.02 -8.22
C GLU A 258 20.59 -9.20 -8.92
N SER A 259 19.79 -10.17 -8.48
CA SER A 259 18.45 -10.42 -9.01
C SER A 259 17.51 -9.24 -8.74
N LEU A 260 17.56 -8.67 -7.53
CA LEU A 260 16.80 -7.49 -7.16
C LEU A 260 17.21 -6.26 -7.98
N GLN A 261 18.51 -5.99 -8.12
CA GLN A 261 19.03 -4.88 -8.93
C GLN A 261 18.61 -5.03 -10.40
N LYS A 262 18.68 -6.25 -10.93
CA LYS A 262 18.19 -6.55 -12.28
C LYS A 262 16.70 -6.27 -12.40
N TYR A 263 15.90 -6.68 -11.42
CA TYR A 263 14.46 -6.41 -11.42
C TYR A 263 14.15 -4.91 -11.39
N ILE A 264 14.81 -4.15 -10.52
CA ILE A 264 14.69 -2.69 -10.45
C ILE A 264 15.02 -2.06 -11.82
N ASN A 265 16.16 -2.43 -12.41
CA ASN A 265 16.57 -1.91 -13.71
C ASN A 265 15.53 -2.22 -14.80
N ILE A 266 14.87 -3.38 -14.77
CA ILE A 266 13.78 -3.71 -15.70
C ILE A 266 12.57 -2.80 -15.47
N LEU A 267 12.18 -2.56 -14.23
CA LEU A 267 11.05 -1.67 -13.91
C LEU A 267 11.30 -0.23 -14.37
N GLU A 268 12.50 0.29 -14.15
CA GLU A 268 12.92 1.64 -14.61
C GLU A 268 12.90 1.77 -16.13
N ASN A 269 13.24 0.68 -16.83
CA ASN A 269 13.41 0.68 -18.29
C ASN A 269 12.22 0.07 -19.06
N SER A 270 11.07 -0.13 -18.41
CA SER A 270 9.86 -0.67 -19.05
C SER A 270 8.64 0.23 -18.87
N ASP A 271 7.88 0.48 -19.94
CA ASP A 271 6.65 1.29 -19.85
C ASP A 271 5.55 0.60 -19.05
N PHE A 272 5.34 -0.67 -19.32
CA PHE A 272 4.31 -1.49 -18.69
C PHE A 272 4.93 -2.63 -17.89
N THR A 273 4.32 -2.97 -16.76
CA THR A 273 4.64 -4.18 -16.00
C THR A 273 3.42 -5.09 -15.99
N LEU A 274 3.57 -6.28 -16.54
CA LEU A 274 2.51 -7.28 -16.62
C LEU A 274 2.34 -7.96 -15.26
N CYS A 275 1.14 -7.86 -14.70
CA CYS A 275 0.80 -8.30 -13.35
C CYS A 275 -0.26 -9.42 -13.37
N PRO A 276 0.12 -10.65 -13.81
CA PRO A 276 -0.76 -11.81 -13.70
C PRO A 276 -0.98 -12.21 -12.27
N VAL A 277 -2.17 -12.77 -12.04
CA VAL A 277 -2.59 -13.20 -10.71
C VAL A 277 -1.63 -14.22 -10.13
N GLY A 278 -1.49 -14.18 -8.80
CA GLY A 278 -0.79 -15.17 -8.02
C GLY A 278 -1.77 -16.08 -7.30
N ARG A 279 -1.50 -16.31 -6.02
CA ARG A 279 -2.50 -16.88 -5.10
C ARG A 279 -3.62 -15.89 -4.80
N ASN A 280 -3.31 -14.59 -4.83
CA ASN A 280 -4.26 -13.50 -4.83
C ASN A 280 -4.07 -12.62 -6.08
N THR A 281 -5.10 -11.88 -6.47
CA THR A 281 -5.06 -10.89 -7.56
C THR A 281 -4.14 -9.72 -7.20
N GLU A 282 -4.19 -9.24 -5.96
CA GLU A 282 -3.29 -8.22 -5.47
C GLU A 282 -1.91 -8.82 -5.22
N CYS A 283 -0.88 -8.28 -5.86
CA CYS A 283 0.49 -8.77 -5.70
C CYS A 283 1.49 -7.62 -5.60
N TYR A 284 2.64 -7.88 -4.97
CA TYR A 284 3.69 -6.89 -4.76
C TYR A 284 4.10 -6.16 -6.05
N ARG A 285 4.11 -6.89 -7.18
CA ARG A 285 4.49 -6.37 -8.51
C ARG A 285 3.73 -5.10 -8.90
N ILE A 286 2.46 -4.98 -8.49
CA ILE A 286 1.64 -3.81 -8.78
C ILE A 286 2.27 -2.57 -8.17
N TYR A 287 2.59 -2.62 -6.88
CA TYR A 287 3.18 -1.52 -6.13
C TYR A 287 4.65 -1.27 -6.49
N GLU A 288 5.38 -2.34 -6.80
CA GLU A 288 6.77 -2.28 -7.23
C GLU A 288 6.90 -1.57 -8.59
N ALA A 289 6.01 -1.88 -9.54
CA ALA A 289 5.93 -1.20 -10.83
C ALA A 289 5.66 0.30 -10.68
N LEU A 290 4.68 0.67 -9.85
CA LEU A 290 4.34 2.05 -9.56
C LEU A 290 5.50 2.82 -8.91
N SER A 291 6.31 2.15 -8.11
CA SER A 291 7.48 2.74 -7.44
C SER A 291 8.57 3.19 -8.42
N PHE A 292 8.54 2.73 -9.67
CA PHE A 292 9.47 3.14 -10.73
C PHE A 292 8.75 3.71 -11.96
N GLY A 293 7.48 4.06 -11.82
CA GLY A 293 6.66 4.61 -12.91
C GLY A 293 6.41 3.63 -14.05
N SER A 294 6.55 2.32 -13.84
CA SER A 294 6.08 1.33 -14.81
C SER A 294 4.59 1.10 -14.59
N ILE A 295 3.79 1.20 -15.65
CA ILE A 295 2.32 1.17 -15.59
C ILE A 295 1.87 -0.29 -15.37
N PRO A 296 1.13 -0.60 -14.29
CA PRO A 296 0.61 -1.94 -14.09
C PRO A 296 -0.41 -2.32 -15.16
N VAL A 297 -0.21 -3.48 -15.79
CA VAL A 297 -1.20 -4.18 -16.61
C VAL A 297 -1.72 -5.36 -15.79
N ILE A 298 -2.94 -5.23 -15.29
CA ILE A 298 -3.55 -6.10 -14.31
C ILE A 298 -4.42 -7.14 -14.99
N GLU A 299 -4.24 -8.40 -14.61
CA GLU A 299 -5.25 -9.43 -14.84
C GLU A 299 -6.33 -9.33 -13.74
N ASP A 300 -7.47 -8.73 -14.07
CA ASP A 300 -8.53 -8.37 -13.13
C ASP A 300 -9.52 -9.51 -12.89
N VAL A 301 -8.98 -10.64 -12.42
CA VAL A 301 -9.77 -11.84 -12.14
C VAL A 301 -9.78 -12.15 -10.66
N ARG A 302 -10.89 -12.69 -10.17
CA ARG A 302 -10.98 -13.22 -8.81
C ARG A 302 -10.21 -14.55 -8.73
N THR A 303 -9.33 -14.67 -7.74
CA THR A 303 -8.65 -15.94 -7.41
C THR A 303 -9.50 -16.81 -6.47
N ASP A 304 -9.11 -18.07 -6.32
CA ASP A 304 -9.75 -19.02 -5.41
C ASP A 304 -9.85 -18.50 -3.97
N GLY A 305 -10.89 -18.92 -3.25
CA GLY A 305 -11.12 -18.58 -1.85
C GLY A 305 -12.33 -17.66 -1.61
N GLN A 306 -12.33 -17.00 -0.45
CA GLN A 306 -13.44 -16.17 0.05
C GLN A 306 -13.29 -14.67 -0.25
N CYS A 307 -12.30 -14.29 -1.06
CA CYS A 307 -12.11 -12.92 -1.49
C CYS A 307 -13.34 -12.46 -2.29
N SER A 308 -13.84 -11.24 -2.08
CA SER A 308 -15.11 -10.80 -2.68
C SER A 308 -14.88 -10.05 -3.98
N SER A 309 -14.14 -8.95 -3.92
CA SER A 309 -13.88 -8.03 -5.03
C SER A 309 -12.37 -7.85 -5.22
N PRO A 310 -11.78 -8.34 -6.34
CA PRO A 310 -10.36 -8.16 -6.60
C PRO A 310 -10.02 -6.67 -6.68
N LEU A 311 -8.92 -6.30 -6.01
CA LEU A 311 -8.35 -4.95 -6.03
C LEU A 311 -9.33 -3.83 -5.61
N ARG A 312 -10.33 -4.16 -4.77
CA ARG A 312 -11.37 -3.20 -4.34
C ARG A 312 -10.77 -1.86 -3.88
N LEU A 313 -9.76 -1.89 -3.01
CA LEU A 313 -9.10 -0.67 -2.54
C LEU A 313 -8.49 0.15 -3.68
N LEU A 314 -7.76 -0.46 -4.61
CA LEU A 314 -7.12 0.26 -5.72
C LEU A 314 -8.18 0.88 -6.65
N LYS A 315 -9.28 0.16 -6.89
CA LYS A 315 -10.43 0.65 -7.69
C LYS A 315 -11.19 1.77 -6.98
N GLU A 316 -11.40 1.68 -5.67
CA GLU A 316 -12.02 2.74 -4.84
C GLU A 316 -11.26 4.07 -4.97
N TYR A 317 -9.92 4.00 -5.05
CA TYR A 317 -9.07 5.16 -5.26
C TYR A 317 -8.83 5.51 -6.74
N ASN A 318 -9.58 4.93 -7.68
CA ASN A 318 -9.51 5.18 -9.13
C ASN A 318 -8.10 4.99 -9.71
N ALA A 319 -7.44 3.88 -9.35
CA ALA A 319 -6.12 3.52 -9.90
C ALA A 319 -6.12 3.49 -11.44
N PRO A 320 -5.28 4.31 -12.12
CA PRO A 320 -5.25 4.44 -13.57
C PRO A 320 -4.43 3.32 -14.24
N PHE A 321 -4.75 2.07 -13.91
CA PHE A 321 -4.08 0.90 -14.46
C PHE A 321 -4.73 0.44 -15.76
N VAL A 322 -4.05 -0.45 -16.47
CA VAL A 322 -4.65 -1.19 -17.59
C VAL A 322 -5.23 -2.48 -17.02
N TYR A 323 -6.55 -2.59 -16.94
CA TYR A 323 -7.23 -3.80 -16.45
C TYR A 323 -7.63 -4.69 -17.63
N LEU A 324 -7.31 -5.99 -17.53
CA LEU A 324 -7.63 -6.99 -18.53
C LEU A 324 -8.43 -8.13 -17.87
N ASP A 325 -9.52 -8.53 -18.51
CA ASP A 325 -10.28 -9.72 -18.08
C ASP A 325 -9.50 -11.02 -18.34
N ASN A 326 -8.64 -11.01 -19.36
CA ASN A 326 -7.75 -12.11 -19.73
C ASN A 326 -6.60 -11.62 -20.61
N TRP A 327 -5.57 -12.44 -20.75
CA TRP A 327 -4.35 -12.08 -21.48
C TRP A 327 -4.50 -12.01 -23.00
N ASP A 328 -5.56 -12.57 -23.59
CA ASP A 328 -5.75 -12.52 -25.05
C ASP A 328 -6.06 -11.09 -25.53
N LEU A 329 -6.53 -10.22 -24.63
CA LEU A 329 -6.76 -8.79 -24.89
C LEU A 329 -5.47 -7.97 -24.89
N LEU A 330 -4.37 -8.50 -24.36
CA LEU A 330 -3.12 -7.76 -24.11
C LEU A 330 -2.63 -6.99 -25.34
N SER A 331 -2.54 -7.66 -26.48
CA SER A 331 -2.00 -7.04 -27.70
C SER A 331 -2.86 -5.86 -28.16
N SER A 332 -4.19 -6.03 -28.16
CA SER A 332 -5.11 -4.96 -28.55
C SER A 332 -5.09 -3.78 -27.58
N SER A 333 -5.01 -4.05 -26.27
CA SER A 333 -4.98 -3.02 -25.24
C SER A 333 -3.69 -2.20 -25.28
N LEU A 334 -2.53 -2.84 -25.45
CA LEU A 334 -1.27 -2.11 -25.60
C LEU A 334 -1.22 -1.35 -26.94
N GLY A 335 -1.68 -1.95 -28.04
CA GLY A 335 -1.74 -1.31 -29.35
C GLY A 335 -2.49 0.01 -29.32
N ASN A 336 -3.71 0.01 -28.78
CA ASN A 336 -4.53 1.22 -28.63
C ASN A 336 -3.82 2.34 -27.84
N LEU A 337 -3.02 1.99 -26.83
CA LEU A 337 -2.27 2.96 -26.03
C LEU A 337 -1.01 3.47 -26.75
N THR A 338 -0.39 2.64 -27.59
CA THR A 338 0.82 3.01 -28.34
C THR A 338 0.53 3.75 -29.64
N ASP A 339 -0.66 3.60 -30.21
CA ASP A 339 -1.06 4.25 -31.47
C ASP A 339 -1.17 5.77 -31.33
N THR A 340 -1.44 6.27 -30.12
CA THR A 340 -1.52 7.70 -29.84
C THR A 340 -0.22 8.23 -29.25
N ARG A 341 0.42 9.16 -29.96
CA ARG A 341 1.67 9.79 -29.52
C ARG A 341 1.52 10.41 -28.12
N GLY A 342 2.42 10.04 -27.22
CA GLY A 342 2.48 10.58 -25.86
C GLY A 342 1.43 10.03 -24.87
N GLN A 343 0.53 9.15 -25.31
CA GLN A 343 -0.47 8.55 -24.40
C GLN A 343 0.19 7.69 -23.31
N VAL A 344 1.21 6.90 -23.67
CA VAL A 344 2.00 6.10 -22.70
C VAL A 344 2.68 7.00 -21.67
N ALA A 345 3.37 8.06 -22.11
CA ALA A 345 4.02 9.03 -21.22
C ALA A 345 3.02 9.72 -20.27
N LYS A 346 1.87 10.14 -20.81
CA LYS A 346 0.78 10.72 -20.00
C LYS A 346 0.27 9.72 -18.95
N LEU A 347 0.02 8.47 -19.34
CA LEU A 347 -0.45 7.42 -18.42
C LEU A 347 0.61 7.10 -17.35
N ARG A 348 1.88 7.16 -17.71
CA ARG A 348 3.03 7.00 -16.80
C ARG A 348 3.01 8.07 -15.71
N ASN A 349 2.92 9.34 -16.13
CA ASN A 349 2.85 10.49 -15.22
C ASN A 349 1.60 10.42 -14.32
N GLN A 350 0.46 10.02 -14.88
CA GLN A 350 -0.76 9.79 -14.10
C GLN A 350 -0.57 8.71 -13.02
N ASN A 351 0.07 7.58 -13.34
CA ASN A 351 0.33 6.50 -12.38
C ASN A 351 1.29 6.91 -11.26
N ILE A 352 2.35 7.66 -11.57
CA ILE A 352 3.31 8.16 -10.58
C ILE A 352 2.63 9.13 -9.60
N LEU A 353 1.90 10.12 -10.14
CA LEU A 353 1.16 11.08 -9.32
C LEU A 353 0.08 10.40 -8.49
N TRP A 354 -0.65 9.47 -9.10
CA TRP A 354 -1.67 8.67 -8.41
C TRP A 354 -1.05 7.88 -7.26
N TYR A 355 0.07 7.18 -7.46
CA TYR A 355 0.66 6.36 -6.40
C TYR A 355 1.23 7.22 -5.25
N LYS A 356 1.81 8.38 -5.57
CA LYS A 356 2.23 9.36 -4.57
C LYS A 356 1.04 9.82 -3.72
N SER A 357 -0.06 10.20 -4.35
CA SER A 357 -1.30 10.59 -3.65
C SER A 357 -1.92 9.44 -2.89
N PHE A 358 -1.92 8.22 -3.44
CA PHE A 358 -2.44 7.02 -2.80
C PHE A 358 -1.76 6.75 -1.45
N LYS A 359 -0.43 6.81 -1.39
CA LYS A 359 0.30 6.66 -0.12
C LYS A 359 -0.10 7.72 0.91
N LEU A 360 -0.29 8.97 0.48
CA LEU A 360 -0.75 10.07 1.35
C LEU A 360 -2.18 9.85 1.83
N TRP A 361 -3.08 9.39 0.97
CA TRP A 361 -4.47 9.06 1.34
C TRP A 361 -4.53 7.90 2.34
N ILE A 362 -3.73 6.85 2.12
CA ILE A 362 -3.64 5.71 3.04
C ILE A 362 -3.04 6.14 4.38
N ARG A 363 -1.98 6.96 4.39
CA ARG A 363 -1.42 7.57 5.61
C ARG A 363 -2.47 8.36 6.38
N GLY A 364 -3.18 9.25 5.69
CA GLY A 364 -4.23 10.07 6.29
C GLY A 364 -5.38 9.23 6.84
N LYS A 365 -5.83 8.20 6.08
CA LYS A 365 -6.87 7.26 6.53
C LYS A 365 -6.43 6.51 7.79
N PHE A 366 -5.20 5.99 7.81
CA PHE A 366 -4.64 5.30 8.98
C PHE A 366 -4.65 6.18 10.22
N ILE A 367 -4.05 7.38 10.14
CA ILE A 367 -3.95 8.31 11.28
C ILE A 367 -5.34 8.71 11.76
N ARG A 368 -6.23 9.13 10.86
CA ARG A 368 -7.60 9.55 11.21
C ARG A 368 -8.39 8.45 11.89
N VAL A 369 -8.27 7.21 11.42
CA VAL A 369 -8.95 6.07 12.04
C VAL A 369 -8.42 5.82 13.45
N LEU A 370 -7.09 5.91 13.66
CA LEU A 370 -6.53 5.81 15.01
C LEU A 370 -6.96 6.98 15.90
N GLU A 371 -7.03 8.21 15.40
CA GLU A 371 -7.54 9.35 16.17
C GLU A 371 -8.98 9.09 16.65
N ASN A 372 -9.85 8.64 15.73
CA ASN A 372 -11.23 8.30 16.04
C ASN A 372 -11.34 7.19 17.09
N LYS A 373 -10.53 6.14 16.97
CA LYS A 373 -10.61 4.96 17.87
C LYS A 373 -9.91 5.17 19.20
N PHE A 374 -8.78 5.89 19.23
CA PHE A 374 -7.94 6.00 20.43
C PHE A 374 -8.21 7.27 21.23
N LEU A 375 -8.61 8.36 20.60
CA LEU A 375 -8.76 9.65 21.29
C LEU A 375 -10.22 10.03 21.51
N PHE A 376 -11.10 9.69 20.56
CA PHE A 376 -12.49 10.15 20.57
C PHE A 376 -13.50 9.08 21.03
N GLN A 377 -13.06 7.84 21.28
CA GLN A 377 -13.85 6.87 22.04
C GLN A 377 -13.78 7.18 23.54
N SER A 378 -14.35 8.33 23.92
CA SER A 378 -14.70 8.69 25.29
C SER A 378 -16.20 8.97 25.33
N GLY A 379 -17.01 7.91 25.41
CA GLY A 379 -18.46 8.02 25.51
C GLY A 379 -19.21 6.86 24.87
N ALA A 380 -19.27 5.73 25.57
CA ALA A 380 -20.38 4.79 25.50
C ALA A 380 -20.64 4.27 26.92
#